data_AF-A0A662VTM8-F1
#
_entry.id   AF-A0A662VTM8-F1
#
_cell.length_a   1.000
_cell.length_b   1.000
_cell.length_c   1.000
_cell.angle_alpha   90.00
_cell.angle_beta   90.00
_cell.angle_gamma   90.00
#
_symmetry.space_group_name_H-M   'P 1'
#
loop_
_entity.id
_entity.type
_entity.pdbx_description
1 polymer ?
#
loop_
_entity_poly.entity_id
_entity_poly.type
_entity_poly.pdbx_seq_one_letter_code
_entity_poly.pdbx_strand_id
1 'polypeptide(L)'
;MSEVEEESYELIVAPEPIVKIANEIILNLTRKYSIGEIMKLIKDNSSKNVYVVVSKGNPEKVNLIVDHMEKFCYCCDDPLFIPVPRKFAVLEPDAAYFERTLKANIYLALMKASENELHR
;
A
#
# COMPACT_ATOMS: atom_id res chain seq x y z
N MET A 1 -11.05 41.64 8.93
CA MET A 1 -9.81 40.87 9.12
C MET A 1 -10.22 39.49 9.56
N SER A 2 -10.20 38.52 8.66
CA SER A 2 -10.41 37.11 8.97
C SER A 2 -9.09 36.43 8.66
N GLU A 3 -8.34 36.13 9.71
CA GLU A 3 -7.10 35.36 9.65
C GLU A 3 -7.44 33.98 9.08
N VAL A 4 -6.93 33.71 7.88
CA VAL A 4 -6.92 32.38 7.30
C VAL A 4 -5.74 31.70 7.96
N GLU A 5 -6.00 30.78 8.88
CA GLU A 5 -4.98 29.87 9.40
C GLU A 5 -4.51 29.01 8.21
N GLU A 6 -3.37 29.38 7.63
CA GLU A 6 -2.64 28.52 6.69
C GLU A 6 -2.14 27.31 7.47
N GLU A 7 -2.88 26.20 7.41
CA GLU A 7 -2.38 24.90 7.82
C GLU A 7 -1.10 24.60 7.03
N SER A 8 0.04 24.68 7.71
CA SER A 8 1.32 24.26 7.18
C SER A 8 1.27 22.77 6.92
N TYR A 9 1.17 22.37 5.66
CA TYR A 9 1.41 20.99 5.25
C TYR A 9 2.88 20.67 5.55
N GLU A 10 3.15 20.07 6.71
CA GLU A 10 4.44 19.44 6.95
C GLU A 10 4.64 18.39 5.85
N LEU A 11 5.60 18.65 4.96
CA LEU A 11 6.08 17.64 4.03
C LEU A 11 6.56 16.46 4.87
N ILE A 12 5.75 15.39 4.91
CA ILE A 12 6.14 14.12 5.52
C ILE A 12 7.26 13.54 4.65
N VAL A 13 8.50 13.92 4.94
CA VAL A 13 9.68 13.37 4.28
C VAL A 13 10.04 12.07 4.99
N ALA A 14 9.75 10.93 4.35
CA ALA A 14 10.17 9.65 4.86
C ALA A 14 11.71 9.60 4.99
N PRO A 15 12.26 9.05 6.10
CA PRO A 15 13.69 8.82 6.25
C PRO A 15 14.27 8.04 5.06
N GLU A 16 15.49 8.37 4.64
CA GLU A 16 16.16 7.73 3.49
C GLU A 16 16.16 6.18 3.53
N PRO A 17 16.39 5.51 4.69
CA PRO A 17 16.30 4.06 4.77
C PRO A 17 14.90 3.52 4.44
N ILE A 18 13.85 4.24 4.86
CA ILE A 18 12.46 3.89 4.56
C ILE A 18 12.19 4.05 3.06
N VAL A 19 12.65 5.15 2.46
CA VAL A 19 12.52 5.39 1.02
C VAL A 19 13.18 4.27 0.21
N LYS A 20 14.37 3.84 0.62
CA LYS A 20 15.08 2.75 -0.04
C LYS A 20 14.30 1.43 0.02
N ILE A 21 13.85 1.02 1.21
CA ILE A 21 13.07 -0.21 1.40
C ILE A 21 11.75 -0.14 0.62
N ALA A 22 11.04 0.99 0.67
CA ALA A 22 9.79 1.19 -0.06
C ALA A 22 10.00 1.00 -1.57
N ASN A 23 11.02 1.64 -2.13
CA ASN A 23 11.35 1.52 -3.55
C ASN A 23 11.74 0.09 -3.93
N GLU A 24 12.47 -0.64 -3.09
CA GLU A 24 12.78 -2.05 -3.31
C GLU A 24 11.51 -2.91 -3.32
N ILE A 25 10.60 -2.71 -2.37
CA ILE A 25 9.32 -3.44 -2.32
C ILE A 25 8.50 -3.14 -3.59
N ILE A 26 8.34 -1.87 -3.95
CA ILE A 26 7.57 -1.42 -5.13
C ILE A 26 8.17 -2.00 -6.42
N LEU A 27 9.49 -1.91 -6.57
CA LEU A 27 10.20 -2.43 -7.75
C LEU A 27 10.02 -3.94 -7.89
N ASN A 28 10.18 -4.70 -6.80
CA ASN A 28 10.04 -6.15 -6.84
C ASN A 28 8.58 -6.59 -7.03
N LEU A 29 7.62 -5.85 -6.45
CA LEU A 29 6.20 -6.11 -6.62
C LEU A 29 5.79 -5.91 -8.08
N THR A 30 6.18 -4.78 -8.69
CA THR A 30 5.84 -4.43 -10.08
C THR A 30 6.60 -5.24 -11.13
N ARG A 31 7.77 -5.81 -10.77
CA ARG A 31 8.46 -6.83 -11.59
C ARG A 31 7.71 -8.16 -11.60
N LYS A 32 7.03 -8.51 -10.51
CA LYS A 32 6.33 -9.79 -10.34
C LYS A 32 4.88 -9.74 -10.81
N TYR A 33 4.22 -8.60 -10.63
CA TYR A 33 2.83 -8.37 -10.99
C TYR A 33 2.70 -6.99 -11.62
N SER A 34 2.27 -6.93 -12.87
CA SER A 34 1.86 -5.66 -13.48
C SER A 34 0.67 -5.07 -12.73
N ILE A 35 0.51 -3.75 -12.77
CA ILE A 35 -0.63 -3.08 -12.13
C ILE A 35 -1.97 -3.67 -12.58
N GLY A 36 -2.10 -3.97 -13.88
CA GLY A 36 -3.29 -4.62 -14.43
C GLY A 36 -3.56 -6.02 -13.84
N GLU A 37 -2.52 -6.81 -13.58
CA GLU A 37 -2.66 -8.12 -12.93
C GLU A 37 -3.10 -8.00 -11.48
N ILE A 38 -2.55 -7.03 -10.74
CA ILE A 38 -2.96 -6.77 -9.35
C ILE A 38 -4.44 -6.34 -9.32
N MET A 39 -4.83 -5.39 -10.17
CA MET A 39 -6.22 -4.94 -10.27
C MET A 39 -7.16 -6.10 -10.66
N LYS A 40 -6.74 -6.94 -11.60
CA LYS A 40 -7.50 -8.13 -12.00
C LYS A 40 -7.63 -9.11 -10.84
N LEU A 41 -6.56 -9.40 -10.10
CA LEU A 41 -6.58 -10.28 -8.92
C LEU A 41 -7.61 -9.79 -7.88
N ILE A 42 -7.67 -8.48 -7.63
CA ILE A 42 -8.65 -7.88 -6.73
C ILE A 42 -10.07 -8.02 -7.28
N LYS A 43 -10.26 -7.78 -8.59
CA LYS A 43 -11.57 -7.88 -9.24
C LYS A 43 -12.11 -9.31 -9.20
N ASP A 44 -11.25 -10.29 -9.47
CA ASP A 44 -11.58 -11.72 -9.42
C ASP A 44 -11.85 -12.20 -7.98
N ASN A 45 -11.40 -11.43 -6.97
CA ASN A 45 -11.60 -11.70 -5.54
C ASN A 45 -12.32 -10.52 -4.85
N SER A 46 -13.32 -9.92 -5.50
CA SER A 46 -13.94 -8.66 -5.08
C SER A 46 -14.59 -8.66 -3.69
N SER A 47 -14.88 -9.84 -3.11
CA SER A 47 -15.38 -9.99 -1.75
C SER A 47 -14.29 -10.21 -0.69
N LYS A 48 -13.02 -10.37 -1.09
CA LYS A 48 -11.91 -10.78 -0.22
C LYS A 48 -10.83 -9.73 -0.14
N ASN A 49 -10.14 -9.68 1.00
CA ASN A 49 -9.00 -8.80 1.18
C ASN A 49 -7.77 -9.34 0.45
N VAL A 50 -6.99 -8.43 -0.13
CA VAL A 50 -5.71 -8.74 -0.75
C VAL A 50 -4.66 -7.91 -0.04
N TYR A 51 -3.56 -8.56 0.34
CA TYR A 51 -2.47 -7.93 1.07
C TYR A 51 -1.16 -8.04 0.29
N VAL A 52 -0.37 -6.97 0.30
CA VAL A 52 1.07 -7.06 0.07
C VAL A 52 1.70 -7.61 1.35
N VAL A 53 2.45 -8.70 1.21
CA VAL A 53 3.16 -9.35 2.32
C VAL A 53 4.64 -9.38 2.02
N VAL A 54 5.43 -8.80 2.92
CA VAL A 54 6.88 -8.69 2.74
C VAL A 54 7.59 -8.54 4.07
N SER A 55 8.77 -9.15 4.20
CA SER A 55 9.65 -8.91 5.34
C SER A 55 10.56 -7.70 5.07
N LYS A 56 10.73 -6.83 6.06
CA LYS A 56 11.62 -5.66 5.96
C LYS A 56 13.07 -6.06 5.71
N GLY A 57 13.49 -7.23 6.21
CA GLY A 57 14.83 -7.76 5.99
C GLY A 57 15.02 -8.48 4.65
N ASN A 58 13.94 -8.77 3.91
CA ASN A 58 13.98 -9.45 2.61
C ASN A 58 12.93 -8.84 1.63
N PRO A 59 13.07 -7.56 1.26
CA PRO A 59 12.09 -6.84 0.43
C PRO A 59 11.88 -7.46 -0.96
N GLU A 60 12.85 -8.24 -1.46
CA GLU A 60 12.77 -8.98 -2.71
C GLU A 60 11.77 -10.15 -2.69
N LYS A 61 11.39 -10.64 -1.50
CA LYS A 61 10.41 -11.73 -1.32
C LYS A 61 8.96 -11.23 -1.22
N VAL A 62 8.69 -10.03 -1.69
CA VAL A 62 7.34 -9.45 -1.72
C VAL A 62 6.35 -10.36 -2.47
N ASN A 63 5.17 -10.54 -1.89
CA ASN A 63 4.09 -11.36 -2.42
C ASN A 63 2.73 -10.68 -2.25
N LEU A 64 1.76 -11.14 -3.03
CA LEU A 64 0.35 -10.84 -2.83
C LEU A 64 -0.36 -12.06 -2.25
N ILE A 65 -1.14 -11.88 -1.20
CA ILE A 65 -1.96 -12.93 -0.60
C ILE A 65 -3.43 -12.49 -0.65
N VAL A 66 -4.29 -13.40 -1.13
CA VAL A 66 -5.74 -13.26 -0.99
C VAL A 66 -6.15 -13.89 0.33
N ASP A 67 -6.75 -13.11 1.22
CA ASP A 67 -7.25 -13.63 2.48
C ASP A 67 -8.62 -14.30 2.27
N HIS A 68 -8.60 -15.63 2.24
CA HIS A 68 -9.81 -16.44 2.09
C HIS A 68 -10.54 -16.69 3.42
N MET A 69 -9.89 -16.42 4.57
CA MET A 69 -10.41 -16.80 5.88
C MET A 69 -10.56 -15.60 6.84
N GLU A 70 -10.34 -14.38 6.36
CA GLU A 70 -10.35 -13.14 7.16
C GLU A 70 -9.42 -13.24 8.39
N LYS A 71 -8.26 -13.88 8.19
CA LYS A 71 -7.27 -14.14 9.25
C LYS A 71 -6.16 -13.10 9.28
N PHE A 72 -5.98 -12.34 8.21
CA PHE A 72 -4.94 -11.33 8.11
C PHE A 72 -5.54 -9.95 8.44
N CYS A 73 -4.76 -9.15 9.15
CA CYS A 73 -5.03 -7.75 9.40
C CYS A 73 -3.82 -6.92 8.97
N TYR A 74 -4.01 -5.61 8.88
CA TYR A 74 -2.90 -4.69 8.67
C TYR A 74 -1.82 -4.89 9.76
N CYS A 75 -0.56 -4.97 9.34
CA CYS A 75 0.59 -5.03 10.22
C CYS A 75 1.71 -4.16 9.65
N CYS A 76 2.15 -3.18 10.45
CA CYS A 76 3.28 -2.31 10.11
C CYS A 76 4.61 -2.79 10.70
N ASP A 77 4.59 -3.87 11.49
CA ASP A 77 5.78 -4.56 11.99
C ASP A 77 6.31 -5.57 10.96
N ASP A 78 7.31 -6.38 11.32
CA ASP A 78 7.90 -7.37 10.41
C ASP A 78 7.32 -8.77 10.71
N PRO A 79 6.68 -9.46 9.75
CA PRO A 79 6.44 -9.05 8.36
C PRO A 79 5.29 -8.03 8.20
N LEU A 80 5.43 -7.18 7.17
CA LEU A 80 4.42 -6.21 6.77
C LEU A 80 3.24 -6.93 6.13
N PHE A 81 2.02 -6.53 6.53
CA PHE A 81 0.77 -6.91 5.87
C PHE A 81 0.03 -5.63 5.49
N ILE A 82 0.09 -5.26 4.21
CA ILE A 82 -0.40 -3.96 3.72
C ILE A 82 -1.63 -4.20 2.84
N PRO A 83 -2.82 -3.67 3.19
CA PRO A 83 -4.01 -3.86 2.38
C PRO A 83 -3.86 -3.19 1.02
N VAL A 84 -4.23 -3.91 -0.04
CA VAL A 84 -4.24 -3.40 -1.41
C VAL A 84 -5.54 -2.61 -1.64
N PRO A 85 -5.49 -1.39 -2.19
CA PRO A 85 -6.67 -0.52 -2.29
C PRO A 85 -7.72 -1.07 -3.27
N ARG A 86 -8.84 -1.57 -2.75
CA ARG A 86 -9.91 -2.19 -3.56
C ARG A 86 -10.73 -1.18 -4.36
N LYS A 87 -10.97 0.02 -3.81
CA LYS A 87 -11.86 1.03 -4.40
C LYS A 87 -11.51 1.34 -5.86
N PHE A 88 -10.22 1.55 -6.13
CA PHE A 88 -9.70 1.93 -7.45
C PHE A 88 -9.49 0.76 -8.41
N ALA A 89 -9.74 -0.48 -7.98
CA ALA A 89 -9.72 -1.66 -8.84
C ALA A 89 -11.14 -2.14 -9.20
N VAL A 90 -12.13 -1.90 -8.33
CA VAL A 90 -13.48 -2.47 -8.45
C VAL A 90 -14.55 -1.40 -8.73
N LEU A 91 -14.59 -0.33 -7.93
CA LEU A 91 -15.69 0.65 -8.00
C LEU A 91 -15.43 1.70 -9.08
N GLU A 92 -14.21 2.24 -9.12
CA GLU A 92 -13.79 3.27 -10.06
C GLU A 92 -12.41 2.87 -10.62
N PRO A 93 -12.35 1.98 -11.62
CA PRO A 93 -11.09 1.46 -12.14
C PRO A 93 -10.19 2.56 -12.73
N ASP A 94 -9.14 2.94 -12.00
CA ASP A 94 -8.11 3.88 -12.46
C ASP A 94 -6.74 3.30 -12.09
N ALA A 95 -6.01 2.84 -13.09
CA ALA A 95 -4.71 2.21 -12.90
C ALA A 95 -3.64 3.17 -12.36
N ALA A 96 -3.68 4.44 -12.78
CA ALA A 96 -2.71 5.43 -12.34
C ALA A 96 -2.95 5.84 -10.89
N TYR A 97 -4.21 6.05 -10.52
CA TYR A 97 -4.57 6.34 -9.14
C TYR A 97 -4.33 5.13 -8.23
N PHE A 98 -4.72 3.93 -8.66
CA PHE A 98 -4.44 2.68 -7.96
C PHE A 98 -2.95 2.49 -7.68
N GLU A 99 -2.09 2.69 -8.69
CA GLU A 99 -0.64 2.57 -8.52
C GLU A 99 -0.11 3.59 -7.50
N ARG A 100 -0.56 4.84 -7.57
CA ARG A 100 -0.15 5.90 -6.61
C ARG A 100 -0.58 5.54 -5.19
N THR A 101 -1.82 5.11 -4.99
CA THR A 101 -2.33 4.71 -3.66
C THR A 101 -1.59 3.49 -3.13
N LEU A 102 -1.34 2.47 -3.97
CA LEU A 102 -0.58 1.29 -3.55
C LEU A 102 0.83 1.66 -3.09
N LYS A 103 1.52 2.54 -3.84
CA LYS A 103 2.83 3.05 -3.43
C LYS A 103 2.73 3.81 -2.10
N ALA A 104 1.79 4.75 -1.98
CA ALA A 104 1.59 5.52 -0.74
C ALA A 104 1.36 4.61 0.47
N ASN A 105 0.53 3.58 0.32
CA ASN A 105 0.26 2.59 1.37
C ASN A 105 1.51 1.86 1.85
N ILE A 106 2.44 1.53 0.94
CA ILE A 106 3.73 0.92 1.29
C ILE A 106 4.60 1.89 2.09
N TYR A 107 4.67 3.15 1.67
CA TYR A 107 5.41 4.19 2.40
C TYR A 107 4.84 4.39 3.82
N LEU A 108 3.51 4.58 3.92
CA LEU A 108 2.81 4.77 5.18
C LEU A 108 3.02 3.59 6.14
N ALA A 109 2.94 2.35 5.63
CA ALA A 109 3.19 1.17 6.43
C ALA A 109 4.61 1.10 7.00
N LEU A 110 5.62 1.46 6.20
CA LEU A 110 7.00 1.53 6.67
C LEU A 110 7.24 2.67 7.68
N MET A 111 6.45 3.74 7.57
CA MET A 111 6.42 4.84 8.53
C MET A 111 5.62 4.54 9.80
N LYS A 112 5.08 3.32 9.95
CA LYS A 112 4.23 2.91 11.08
C LYS A 112 2.94 3.72 11.22
N ALA A 113 2.40 4.20 10.11
CA ALA A 113 1.06 4.77 10.10
C ALA A 113 0.04 3.72 10.58
N SER A 114 -1.03 4.17 11.22
CA SER A 114 -2.17 3.33 11.58
C SER A 114 -2.96 2.91 10.34
N GLU A 115 -3.73 1.81 10.43
CA GLU A 115 -4.54 1.31 9.32
C GLU A 115 -5.47 2.38 8.72
N ASN A 116 -6.04 3.23 9.58
CA ASN A 116 -6.95 4.31 9.20
C ASN A 116 -6.28 5.37 8.30
N GLU A 117 -4.95 5.49 8.34
CA GLU A 117 -4.19 6.45 7.54
C GLU A 117 -3.90 5.93 6.12
N LEU A 118 -4.03 4.61 5.86
CA LEU A 118 -3.88 4.02 4.52
C LEU A 118 -5.11 4.24 3.61
N HIS A 119 -6.19 4.80 4.16
CA HIS A 119 -7.49 4.93 3.49
C HIS A 119 -7.99 6.38 3.39
N ARG A 120 -7.14 7.37 3.68
CA ARG A 120 -7.45 8.79 3.50
C ARG A 120 -7.27 9.25 2.06
#